data_AF-A0A1Q4L4I5-F1
#
_entry.id   AF-A0A1Q4L4I5-F1
#
_cell.length_a   1.000
_cell.length_b   1.000
_cell.length_c   1.000
_cell.angle_alpha   90.00
_cell.angle_beta   90.00
_cell.angle_gamma   90.00
#
_symmetry.space_group_name_H-M   'P 1'
#
loop_
_entity.id
_entity.type
_entity.pdbx_description
1 polymer ?
#
loop_
_entity_poly.entity_id
_entity_poly.type
_entity_poly.pdbx_seq_one_letter_code
_entity_poly.pdbx_strand_id
1 'polypeptide(L)' 'MNLNEELKTILRCKKLLSEAYSVGGGEEIEFIRNGLKYMYFAITSPYNETRYFRIDNWWDTYQLEGKKWLYSMTI' A
#
# COMPACT_ATOMS: atom_id res chain seq x y z
N MET A 1 17.15 -1.30 -10.42
CA MET A 1 16.97 -1.86 -9.06
C MET A 1 17.07 -3.38 -9.17
N ASN A 2 17.64 -4.07 -8.18
CA ASN A 2 17.71 -5.53 -8.20
C ASN A 2 16.31 -6.10 -7.87
N LEU A 3 15.83 -7.08 -8.64
CA LEU A 3 14.52 -7.73 -8.43
C LEU A 3 14.33 -8.21 -6.99
N ASN A 4 15.40 -8.71 -6.36
CA ASN A 4 15.36 -9.17 -4.97
C ASN A 4 15.11 -8.02 -3.97
N GLU A 5 15.72 -6.86 -4.21
CA GLU A 5 15.52 -5.67 -3.36
C GLU A 5 14.13 -5.07 -3.55
N GLU A 6 13.60 -5.12 -4.77
CA GLU A 6 12.21 -4.72 -5.04
C GLU A 6 11.21 -5.61 -4.31
N LEU A 7 11.39 -6.94 -4.38
CA LEU A 7 10.52 -7.88 -3.68
C LEU A 7 10.58 -7.68 -2.15
N LYS A 8 11.77 -7.50 -1.58
CA LYS A 8 11.92 -7.19 -0.14
C LYS A 8 11.19 -5.90 0.25
N THR A 9 11.29 -4.88 -0.60
CA THR A 9 10.61 -3.60 -0.38
C THR A 9 9.10 -3.76 -0.42
N ILE A 10 8.56 -4.49 -1.41
CA ILE A 10 7.12 -4.77 -1.52
C ILE A 10 6.62 -5.53 -0.29
N LEU A 11 7.34 -6.57 0.14
CA LEU A 11 6.97 -7.35 1.33
C LEU A 11 7.00 -6.49 2.60
N ARG A 12 7.98 -5.60 2.73
CA ARG A 12 8.07 -4.65 3.84
C ARG A 12 6.87 -3.70 3.85
N CYS A 13 6.53 -3.09 2.70
CA CYS A 13 5.34 -2.23 2.59
C CYS A 13 4.06 -2.98 2.98
N LYS A 14 3.88 -4.23 2.50
CA LYS A 14 2.71 -5.04 2.87
C LYS A 14 2.61 -5.23 4.38
N LYS A 15 3.71 -5.60 5.04
CA LYS A 15 3.74 -5.79 6.49
C LYS A 15 3.38 -4.49 7.23
N LEU A 16 4.00 -3.38 6.87
CA LEU A 16 3.77 -2.08 7.51
C LEU A 16 2.34 -1.57 7.30
N LEU A 17 1.78 -1.72 6.09
CA LEU A 17 0.37 -1.41 5.83
C LEU A 17 -0.57 -2.30 6.66
N SER A 18 -0.24 -3.59 6.80
CA SER A 18 -1.04 -4.51 7.61
C SER A 18 -1.10 -4.08 9.06
N GLU A 19 0.04 -3.67 9.62
CA GLU A 19 0.14 -3.17 10.99
C GLU A 19 -0.59 -1.83 11.15
N ALA A 20 -0.34 -0.88 10.23
CA ALA A 20 -0.88 0.48 10.30
C ALA A 20 -2.41 0.53 10.18
N TYR A 21 -3.00 -0.27 9.29
CA TYR A 21 -4.45 -0.31 9.05
C TYR A 21 -5.15 -1.45 9.79
N SER A 22 -4.45 -2.18 10.66
CA SER A 22 -4.98 -3.34 11.38
C SER A 22 -5.65 -4.35 10.45
N VAL A 23 -5.04 -4.60 9.29
CA VAL A 23 -5.58 -5.49 8.26
C VAL A 23 -5.63 -6.91 8.80
N GLY A 24 -6.83 -7.49 8.84
CA GLY A 24 -7.08 -8.81 9.39
C GLY A 24 -8.48 -9.32 9.04
N GLY A 25 -8.87 -10.49 9.55
CA GLY A 25 -10.25 -10.98 9.43
C GLY A 25 -10.75 -11.21 8.00
N GLY A 26 -9.85 -11.55 7.07
CA GLY A 26 -10.17 -11.78 5.65
C GLY A 26 -9.92 -10.59 4.73
N GLU A 27 -9.39 -9.47 5.26
CA GLU A 27 -8.81 -8.44 4.41
C GLU A 27 -7.46 -8.88 3.83
N GLU A 28 -7.18 -8.50 2.58
CA GLU A 28 -5.94 -8.82 1.88
C GLU A 28 -5.23 -7.56 1.38
N ILE A 29 -3.89 -7.59 1.40
CA ILE A 29 -3.06 -6.53 0.84
C ILE A 29 -2.45 -6.98 -0.48
N GLU A 30 -2.89 -6.34 -1.55
CA GLU A 30 -2.44 -6.59 -2.92
C GLU A 30 -1.43 -5.55 -3.35
N PHE A 31 -0.33 -6.02 -3.95
CA PHE A 31 0.59 -5.14 -4.66
C PHE A 31 0.08 -5.00 -6.10
N ILE A 32 -0.12 -3.77 -6.55
CA ILE A 32 -0.70 -3.49 -7.87
C ILE A 32 0.41 -3.31 -8.90
N ARG A 33 1.31 -2.35 -8.64
CA ARG A 33 2.42 -2.02 -9.54
C ARG A 33 3.45 -1.13 -8.85
N ASN A 34 4.67 -1.16 -9.38
CA ASN A 34 5.67 -0.15 -9.11
C ASN A 34 5.61 0.94 -10.19
N GLY A 35 5.53 2.20 -9.78
CA GLY A 35 5.59 3.36 -10.67
C GLY A 35 6.91 4.11 -10.52
N LEU A 36 7.12 5.15 -11.33
CA LEU A 36 8.35 5.95 -11.30
C LEU A 36 8.63 6.64 -9.95
N LYS A 37 7.57 7.04 -9.23
CA LYS A 37 7.66 7.79 -7.97
C LYS A 37 7.00 7.09 -6.79
N TYR A 38 6.12 6.14 -7.06
CA TYR A 38 5.28 5.52 -6.05
C TYR A 38 5.08 4.03 -6.34
N MET A 39 5.04 3.22 -5.29
CA MET A 39 4.49 1.87 -5.31
C MET A 39 3.00 1.92 -4.99
N TYR A 40 2.19 1.10 -5.64
CA TYR A 40 0.74 1.09 -5.49
C TYR A 40 0.26 -0.20 -4.86
N PHE A 41 -0.64 -0.09 -3.89
CA PHE A 41 -1.23 -1.20 -3.14
C PHE A 41 -2.75 -1.04 -3.08
N ALA A 42 -3.44 -2.15 -2.86
CA ALA A 42 -4.85 -2.18 -2.49
C ALA A 42 -5.03 -2.98 -1.19
N ILE A 43 -5.94 -2.54 -0.35
CA ILE A 43 -6.50 -3.35 0.73
C ILE A 43 -7.91 -3.73 0.28
N THR A 44 -8.10 -5.01 -0.01
CA THR A 44 -9.40 -5.58 -0.40
C THR A 44 -10.04 -6.25 0.81
N SER A 45 -11.36 -6.19 0.89
CA SER A 45 -12.14 -6.78 1.96
C SER A 45 -13.42 -7.37 1.40
N PRO A 46 -13.91 -8.51 1.89
CA PRO A 46 -15.24 -8.99 1.53
C PRO A 46 -16.36 -8.11 2.14
N TYR A 47 -16.04 -7.26 3.12
CA TYR A 47 -17.02 -6.47 3.89
C TYR A 47 -16.97 -4.97 3.58
N ASN A 48 -15.84 -4.47 3.09
CA ASN A 48 -15.60 -3.05 2.87
C ASN A 48 -15.16 -2.77 1.43
N GLU A 49 -15.34 -1.53 0.98
CA GLU A 49 -14.81 -1.09 -0.32
C GLU A 49 -13.28 -1.20 -0.36
N THR A 50 -12.75 -1.53 -1.55
CA THR A 50 -11.31 -1.59 -1.78
C THR A 50 -10.67 -0.23 -1.58
N ARG A 51 -9.69 -0.17 -0.67
CA ARG A 51 -8.90 1.03 -0.41
C ARG A 51 -7.62 0.99 -1.20
N TYR A 52 -7.32 2.04 -1.96
CA TYR A 52 -6.11 2.15 -2.76
C TYR A 52 -5.07 3.06 -2.10
N PHE A 53 -3.81 2.63 -2.14
CA PHE A 53 -2.69 3.33 -1.54
C PHE A 53 -1.58 3.53 -2.56
N ARG A 54 -0.85 4.64 -2.42
CA ARG A 54 0.44 4.84 -3.05
C ARG A 54 1.47 5.23 -1.99
N ILE A 55 2.67 4.67 -2.09
CA ILE A 55 3.76 4.88 -1.13
C ILE A 55 4.96 5.42 -1.90
N ASP A 56 5.53 6.53 -1.45
CA ASP A 56 6.73 7.10 -2.06
C ASP A 56 8.03 6.55 -1.43
N ASN A 57 9.17 7.06 -1.90
CA ASN A 57 10.49 6.62 -1.44
C ASN A 57 10.81 7.05 0.01
N TRP A 58 10.04 7.96 0.57
CA TRP A 58 10.14 8.43 1.95
C TRP A 58 9.16 7.70 2.87
N TRP A 59 8.47 6.68 2.32
CA TRP A 59 7.45 5.89 2.99
C TRP A 59 6.17 6.68 3.33
N ASP A 60 6.00 7.85 2.70
CA ASP A 60 4.76 8.59 2.80
C ASP A 60 3.68 7.86 2.00
N THR A 61 2.64 7.48 2.72
CA THR A 61 1.50 6.73 2.24
C THR A 61 0.34 7.69 2.00
N TYR A 62 -0.22 7.60 0.81
CA TYR A 62 -1.38 8.37 0.39
C TYR A 62 -2.52 7.42 0.06
N GLN A 63 -3.71 7.69 0.57
CA GLN A 63 -4.92 6.95 0.25
C GLN A 63 -5.68 7.65 -0.88
N LEU A 64 -6.28 6.88 -1.78
CA LEU A 64 -7.19 7.41 -2.78
C LEU A 64 -8.56 7.63 -2.15
N GLU A 65 -9.01 8.88 -2.12
CA GLU A 65 -10.35 9.26 -1.70
C GLU A 65 -11.05 10.01 -2.83
N GLY A 66 -12.14 9.42 -3.33
CA GLY A 66 -12.82 9.89 -4.54
C GLY A 66 -11.89 9.89 -5.76
N LYS A 67 -11.41 11.08 -6.16
CA LYS A 67 -10.50 11.26 -7.30
C LYS A 67 -9.15 11.88 -6.91
N LYS A 68 -8.85 11.95 -5.61
CA LYS A 68 -7.63 12.61 -5.09
C LYS A 68 -6.85 11.67 -4.19
N TRP A 69 -5.53 11.77 -4.28
CA TRP A 69 -4.62 11.12 -3.35
C TRP A 69 -4.40 12.05 -2.16
N LEU A 70 -4.86 11.63 -0.99
CA LEU A 70 -4.70 12.38 0.25
C LEU A 70 -3.60 11.73 1.08
N TYR A 71 -2.78 12.56 1.72
CA TYR A 71 -1.78 12.06 2.66
C TYR A 71 -2.50 11.33 3.78
N SER A 72 -2.04 10.12 4.10
CA SER A 72 -2.57 9.33 5.19
C SER A 72 -1.58 9.30 6.34
N MET A 73 -0.37 8.79 6.11
CA MET A 73 0.67 8.64 7.14
C MET A 73 2.02 8.28 6.53
N THR A 74 3.07 8.30 7.34
CA THR A 74 4.36 7.69 7.02
C THR A 74 4.45 6.32 7.69
N ILE A 75 4.89 5.28 6.95
CA ILE A 75 4.96 3.89 7.44
C ILE A 75 6.39 3.36 7.57
#